data_AF-A0A0N4YQG2-F1
#
_entry.id   AF-A0A0N4YQG2-F1
#
_cell.length_a   1.000
_cell.length_b   1.000
_cell.length_c   1.000
_cell.angle_alpha   90.00
_cell.angle_beta   90.00
_cell.angle_gamma   90.00
#
_symmetry.space_group_name_H-M   'P 1'
#
loop_
_entity.id
_entity.type
_entity.pdbx_description
1 polymer ?
#
loop_
_entity_poly.entity_id
_entity_poly.type
_entity_poly.pdbx_seq_one_letter_code
_entity_poly.pdbx_strand_id
1 'polypeptide(L)'
;MSPTGGSFAVACGATLKIFSSEDELKDFPELHEVHSEQRILDIRYSPCGKFITTCGDRYVRVFRNIPEYHSQVVRLTKSLKHASGDAPKRRIQEQIEEAKDILEKYAV
;
A
#
# COMPACT_ATOMS: atom_id res chain seq x y z
N MET A 1 10.05 1.23 2.68
CA MET A 1 9.49 1.18 1.32
C MET A 1 9.06 -0.26 1.04
N SER A 2 8.01 -0.44 0.24
CA SER A 2 7.56 -1.78 -0.15
C SER A 2 8.57 -2.47 -1.09
N PRO A 3 8.61 -3.81 -1.13
CA PRO A 3 9.54 -4.54 -2.01
C PRO A 3 9.37 -4.24 -3.50
N THR A 4 8.15 -3.88 -3.92
CA THR A 4 7.76 -3.50 -5.27
C THR A 4 8.01 -2.02 -5.58
N GLY A 5 8.37 -1.23 -4.58
CA GLY A 5 8.55 0.22 -4.67
C GLY A 5 7.25 1.03 -4.80
N GLY A 6 6.08 0.39 -4.81
CA GLY A 6 4.78 1.04 -5.02
C GLY A 6 4.29 1.89 -3.85
N SER A 7 4.89 1.75 -2.67
CA SER A 7 4.48 2.50 -1.49
C SER A 7 5.61 2.69 -0.50
N PHE A 8 5.49 3.71 0.33
CA PHE A 8 6.41 3.95 1.43
C PHE A 8 5.66 4.49 2.65
N ALA A 9 6.16 4.15 3.84
CA ALA A 9 5.57 4.51 5.10
C ALA A 9 6.52 5.45 5.84
N VAL A 10 5.94 6.43 6.51
CA VAL A 10 6.63 7.40 7.34
C VAL A 10 5.98 7.37 8.71
N ALA A 11 6.80 7.30 9.76
CA ALA A 11 6.34 7.48 11.13
C ALA A 11 6.91 8.78 11.71
N CYS A 12 6.07 9.50 12.44
CA CYS A 12 6.46 10.66 13.24
C CYS A 12 5.81 10.53 14.62
N GLY A 13 6.63 10.34 15.66
CA GLY A 13 6.13 10.04 16.99
C GLY A 13 5.26 8.77 16.99
N ALA A 14 4.02 8.90 17.45
CA ALA A 14 3.04 7.81 17.49
C ALA A 14 2.15 7.72 16.22
N THR A 15 2.42 8.54 15.21
CA THR A 15 1.63 8.62 13.97
C THR A 15 2.31 7.90 12.82
N LEU A 16 1.55 7.12 12.06
CA LEU A 16 1.95 6.43 10.84
C LEU A 16 1.17 6.98 9.65
N LYS A 17 1.87 7.30 8.56
CA LYS A 17 1.26 7.58 7.25
C LYS A 17 1.90 6.70 6.18
N ILE A 18 1.09 6.23 5.25
CA ILE A 18 1.53 5.40 4.13
C ILE A 18 1.16 6.11 2.83
N PHE A 19 2.12 6.23 1.93
CA PHE A 19 1.99 6.98 0.68
C PHE A 19 2.06 6.03 -0.52
N SER A 20 1.36 6.43 -1.58
CA SER A 20 1.51 5.90 -2.93
C SER A 20 2.76 6.51 -3.56
N SER A 21 3.57 5.71 -4.25
CA SER A 21 4.71 6.22 -5.04
C SER A 21 4.32 6.57 -6.48
N GLU A 22 3.12 6.20 -6.91
CA GLU A 22 2.66 6.30 -8.30
C GLU A 22 1.66 7.44 -8.53
N ASP A 23 1.13 8.02 -7.44
CA ASP A 23 0.11 9.06 -7.43
C ASP A 23 0.31 9.97 -6.22
N GLU A 24 0.72 11.22 -6.49
CA GLU A 24 0.96 12.27 -5.51
C GLU A 24 -0.32 13.00 -5.06
N LEU A 25 -1.40 12.89 -5.83
CA LEU A 25 -2.67 13.55 -5.54
C LEU A 25 -3.56 12.71 -4.63
N LYS A 26 -3.31 11.39 -4.55
CA LYS A 26 -4.05 10.49 -3.68
C LYS A 26 -3.57 10.58 -2.24
N ASP A 27 -4.38 11.23 -1.39
CA ASP A 27 -4.15 11.24 0.04
C ASP A 27 -4.74 10.00 0.73
N PHE A 28 -4.02 9.47 1.70
CA PHE A 28 -4.41 8.34 2.53
C PHE A 28 -4.42 8.78 4.00
N PRO A 29 -5.33 8.23 4.83
CA PRO A 29 -5.50 8.68 6.20
C PRO A 29 -4.24 8.47 7.04
N GLU A 30 -4.03 9.39 7.98
CA GLU A 30 -3.05 9.24 9.04
C GLU A 30 -3.59 8.33 10.14
N LEU A 31 -2.73 7.44 10.62
CA LEU A 31 -3.01 6.56 11.73
C LEU A 31 -2.34 7.14 12.96
N HIS A 32 -3.11 7.81 13.82
CA HIS A 32 -2.62 8.39 15.06
C HIS A 32 -2.58 7.34 16.19
N GLU A 33 -1.72 7.59 17.17
CA GLU A 33 -1.63 6.80 18.41
C GLU A 33 -1.52 5.29 18.20
N VAL A 34 -0.76 4.89 17.16
CA VAL A 34 -0.65 3.49 16.76
C VAL A 34 -0.25 2.61 17.93
N HIS A 35 0.64 3.06 18.83
CA HIS A 35 1.06 2.32 20.02
C HIS A 35 0.72 3.05 21.34
N SER A 36 -0.53 3.55 21.50
CA SER A 36 -1.01 4.18 22.75
C SER A 36 -0.07 5.27 23.26
N GLU A 37 0.06 6.34 22.47
CA GLU A 37 0.97 7.49 22.65
C GLU A 37 2.48 7.17 22.58
N GLN A 38 2.89 5.90 22.58
CA GLN A 38 4.29 5.54 22.41
C GLN A 38 4.73 5.73 20.96
N ARG A 39 5.97 6.18 20.79
CA ARG A 39 6.55 6.37 19.46
C ARG A 39 6.69 5.04 18.73
N ILE A 40 6.49 5.07 17.42
CA ILE A 40 6.83 3.96 16.54
C ILE A 40 8.36 3.84 16.49
N LEU A 41 8.87 2.64 16.78
CA LEU A 41 10.30 2.33 16.85
C LEU A 41 10.82 1.68 15.58
N ASP A 42 10.03 0.83 14.93
CA ASP A 42 10.37 0.22 13.64
C ASP A 42 9.12 0.02 12.76
N ILE A 43 9.34 0.01 11.45
CA ILE A 43 8.34 -0.28 10.43
C ILE A 43 8.91 -1.34 9.49
N ARG A 44 8.20 -2.45 9.31
CA ARG A 44 8.60 -3.51 8.37
C ARG A 44 7.49 -3.86 7.42
N TYR A 45 7.84 -3.92 6.13
CA TYR A 45 6.96 -4.45 5.10
C TYR A 45 7.04 -5.97 5.07
N SER A 46 5.91 -6.61 4.82
CA SER A 46 5.93 -8.03 4.47
C SER A 46 6.69 -8.24 3.16
N PRO A 47 7.31 -9.43 2.94
CA PRO A 47 8.01 -9.72 1.68
C PRO A 47 7.12 -9.62 0.44
N CYS A 48 5.80 -9.83 0.60
CA CYS A 48 4.83 -9.67 -0.48
C CYS A 48 4.35 -8.22 -0.67
N GLY A 49 4.79 -7.27 0.17
CA GLY A 49 4.40 -5.86 0.12
C GLY A 49 2.97 -5.55 0.58
N LYS A 50 2.13 -6.57 0.80
CA LYS A 50 0.69 -6.43 1.12
C LYS A 50 0.40 -5.97 2.54
N PHE A 51 1.36 -6.09 3.46
CA PHE A 51 1.19 -5.75 4.86
C PHE A 51 2.35 -4.90 5.36
N ILE A 52 2.04 -4.05 6.32
CA ILE A 52 3.01 -3.24 7.07
C ILE A 52 2.86 -3.59 8.54
N THR A 53 3.98 -3.77 9.21
CA THR A 53 4.05 -4.04 10.64
C THR A 53 4.76 -2.90 11.35
N THR A 54 4.28 -2.56 12.53
CA THR A 54 4.88 -1.53 13.39
C THR A 54 5.06 -2.06 14.79
N CYS A 55 6.11 -1.59 15.46
CA CYS A 55 6.33 -1.82 16.89
C CYS A 55 6.60 -0.49 17.61
N GLY A 56 6.24 -0.45 18.89
CA GLY A 56 6.38 0.73 19.74
C GLY A 56 6.06 0.40 21.20
N ASP A 57 5.05 -0.44 21.40
CA ASP A 57 4.63 -0.99 22.70
C ASP A 57 4.81 -2.54 22.76
N ARG A 58 4.10 -3.20 23.67
CA ARG A 58 4.12 -4.67 23.84
C ARG A 58 3.59 -5.43 22.60
N TYR A 59 2.82 -4.78 21.73
CA TYR A 59 2.12 -5.44 20.63
C TYR A 59 2.61 -4.97 19.27
N VAL A 60 2.92 -5.92 18.40
CA VAL A 60 3.14 -5.63 16.98
C VAL A 60 1.77 -5.42 16.33
N ARG A 61 1.61 -4.30 15.63
CA ARG A 61 0.39 -4.00 14.86
C ARG A 61 0.63 -4.24 13.38
N VAL A 62 -0.33 -4.90 12.75
CA VAL A 62 -0.27 -5.28 11.33
C VAL A 62 -1.37 -4.56 10.57
N PHE A 63 -0.98 -3.81 9.55
CA PHE A 63 -1.85 -3.04 8.69
C PHE A 63 -1.83 -3.62 7.28
N ARG A 64 -2.97 -3.56 6.58
CA ARG A 64 -3.00 -3.77 5.13
C ARG A 64 -2.41 -2.56 4.44
N ASN A 65 -1.52 -2.79 3.49
CA ASN A 65 -0.87 -1.75 2.73
C ASN A 65 -1.77 -1.27 1.58
N ILE A 66 -2.83 -0.52 1.91
CA ILE A 66 -3.81 0.00 0.93
C ILE A 66 -3.14 0.83 -0.19
N PRO A 67 -2.17 1.72 0.10
CA PRO A 67 -1.52 2.50 -0.95
C PRO A 67 -0.74 1.69 -1.99
N GLU A 68 -0.28 0.48 -1.65
CA GLU A 68 0.36 -0.41 -2.61
C GLU A 68 -0.61 -0.92 -3.67
N TYR A 69 -1.83 -1.30 -3.28
CA TYR A 69 -2.85 -1.74 -4.23
C TYR A 69 -3.28 -0.61 -5.15
N HIS A 70 -3.40 0.60 -4.60
CA HIS A 70 -3.66 1.80 -5.41
C HIS A 70 -2.55 2.03 -6.46
N SER A 71 -1.30 1.99 -6.02
CA SER A 71 -0.14 2.14 -6.89
C SER A 71 -0.04 1.04 -7.94
N GLN A 72 -0.43 -0.19 -7.57
CA GLN A 72 -0.55 -1.31 -8.50
C GLN A 72 -1.59 -1.01 -9.59
N VAL A 73 -2.78 -0.50 -9.25
CA VAL A 73 -3.80 -0.11 -10.24
C VAL A 73 -3.27 0.98 -11.17
N VAL A 74 -2.66 2.04 -10.63
CA VAL A 74 -2.11 3.14 -11.43
C VAL A 74 -1.04 2.64 -12.40
N ARG A 75 -0.07 1.86 -11.90
CA ARG A 75 1.02 1.31 -12.70
C ARG A 75 0.53 0.34 -13.77
N LEU A 76 -0.36 -0.60 -13.42
CA LEU A 76 -0.91 -1.55 -14.38
C LEU A 76 -1.77 -0.87 -15.44
N THR A 77 -2.53 0.17 -15.08
CA THR A 77 -3.31 0.96 -16.03
C THR A 77 -2.41 1.68 -17.02
N LYS A 78 -1.25 2.21 -16.59
CA LYS A 78 -0.23 2.75 -17.49
C LYS A 78 0.30 1.66 -18.43
N SER A 79 0.65 0.49 -17.91
CA SER A 79 1.15 -0.64 -18.71
C SER A 79 0.13 -1.17 -19.73
N LEU A 80 -1.16 -1.20 -19.38
CA LEU A 80 -2.24 -1.68 -20.26
C LEU A 80 -2.32 -0.86 -21.56
N LYS A 81 -2.09 0.46 -21.48
CA LYS A 81 -2.08 1.36 -22.65
C LYS A 81 -1.01 1.00 -23.68
N HIS A 82 0.09 0.39 -23.23
CA HIS A 82 1.24 0.04 -24.06
C HIS A 82 1.31 -1.45 -24.39
N ALA A 83 0.43 -2.28 -23.82
CA ALA A 83 0.42 -3.71 -24.07
C ALA A 83 -0.05 -4.02 -25.50
N SER A 84 0.66 -4.92 -26.18
CA SER A 84 0.27 -5.46 -27.49
C SER A 84 -0.14 -6.93 -27.36
N GLY A 85 -1.15 -7.33 -28.12
CA GLY A 85 -1.72 -8.68 -28.08
C GLY A 85 -2.78 -8.89 -26.99
N ASP A 86 -3.70 -9.82 -27.25
CA ASP A 86 -4.89 -10.02 -26.42
C ASP A 86 -4.58 -10.70 -25.08
N ALA A 87 -3.69 -11.69 -25.07
CA ALA A 87 -3.38 -12.43 -23.85
C ALA A 87 -2.67 -11.56 -22.77
N PRO A 88 -1.63 -10.76 -23.09
CA PRO A 88 -1.05 -9.83 -22.12
C PRO A 88 -2.04 -8.79 -21.61
N LYS A 89 -2.91 -8.25 -22.48
CA LYS A 89 -3.95 -7.30 -22.09
C LYS A 89 -4.93 -7.90 -21.10
N ARG A 90 -5.44 -9.11 -21.38
CA ARG A 90 -6.35 -9.83 -20.46
C ARG A 90 -5.72 -10.04 -19.09
N ARG A 91 -4.47 -10.50 -19.05
CA ARG A 91 -3.74 -10.71 -17.78
C ARG A 91 -3.58 -9.42 -16.97
N ILE A 92 -3.23 -8.31 -17.62
CA ILE A 92 -3.11 -7.01 -16.94
C ILE A 92 -4.48 -6.56 -16.40
N GLN A 93 -5.54 -6.74 -17.19
CA GLN A 93 -6.89 -6.39 -16.78
C GLN A 93 -7.35 -7.20 -15.55
N GLU A 94 -7.10 -8.51 -15.53
CA GLU A 94 -7.39 -9.37 -14.38
C GLU A 94 -6.69 -8.87 -13.11
N GLN A 95 -5.40 -8.52 -13.21
CA GLN A 95 -4.63 -7.97 -12.08
C GLN A 95 -5.15 -6.60 -11.62
N ILE A 96 -5.68 -5.78 -12.52
CA ILE A 96 -6.30 -4.50 -12.17
C ILE A 96 -7.59 -4.74 -11.38
N GLU A 97 -8.45 -5.64 -11.84
CA GLU A 97 -9.71 -5.94 -11.16
C GLU A 97 -9.47 -6.56 -9.79
N GLU A 98 -8.55 -7.52 -9.66
CA GLU A 98 -8.18 -8.08 -8.34
C GLU A 98 -7.70 -7.00 -7.35
N ALA A 99 -6.91 -6.02 -7.83
CA ALA A 99 -6.43 -4.93 -6.98
C ALA A 99 -7.56 -3.97 -6.59
N LYS A 100 -8.50 -3.68 -7.51
CA LYS A 100 -9.68 -2.87 -7.23
C LYS A 100 -10.62 -3.52 -6.23
N ASP A 101 -10.87 -4.84 -6.34
CA ASP A 101 -11.71 -5.58 -5.39
C ASP A 101 -11.18 -5.46 -3.96
N ILE A 102 -9.85 -5.53 -3.79
CA ILE A 102 -9.21 -5.33 -2.49
C ILE A 102 -9.38 -3.90 -2.00
N LEU A 103 -9.26 -2.90 -2.88
CA LEU A 103 -9.48 -1.51 -2.51
C LEU A 103 -10.93 -1.26 -2.10
N GLU A 104 -11.91 -1.75 -2.85
CA GLU A 104 -13.33 -1.61 -2.50
C GLU A 104 -13.65 -2.26 -1.16
N LYS A 105 -13.03 -3.40 -0.86
CA LYS A 105 -13.27 -4.13 0.39
C LYS A 105 -12.63 -3.49 1.62
N TYR A 106 -11.51 -2.77 1.47
CA TYR A 106 -10.66 -2.37 2.60
C TYR A 106 -10.26 -0.90 2.64
N ALA A 107 -10.47 -0.13 1.57
CA ALA A 107 -10.28 1.32 1.57
C ALA A 107 -11.56 1.98 2.10
N VAL A 108 -11.63 2.11 3.43
CA VAL A 108 -12.62 2.95 4.11
C VAL A 108 -12.05 4.34 4.29
#